data_AF-A0A1A8GT64-F1
#
_entry.id   AF-A0A1A8GT64-F1
#
_cell.length_a   1.000
_cell.length_b   1.000
_cell.length_c   1.000
_cell.angle_alpha   90.00
_cell.angle_beta   90.00
_cell.angle_gamma   90.00
#
_symmetry.space_group_name_H-M   'P 1'
#
loop_
_entity.id
_entity.type
_entity.pdbx_description
1 polymer ?
#
loop_
_entity_poly.entity_id
_entity_poly.type
_entity_poly.pdbx_seq_one_letter_code
_entity_poly.pdbx_strand_id
1 'polypeptide(L)'
;NENGSFQKTATMVLKGPASSGFGFALAAIGDVNQDGFQDFAVGAPFQDTGRVYIWMGSKKEISQKPSQVIEGKSVGNGLFKTFG
;
A
#
# COMPACT_ATOMS: atom_id res chain seq x y z
N ASN A 1 -17.85 -6.52 -10.01
CA ASN A 1 -18.94 -5.60 -10.45
C ASN A 1 -20.22 -6.40 -10.52
N GLU A 2 -21.05 -6.32 -9.48
CA GLU A 2 -22.35 -7.01 -9.43
C GLU A 2 -23.38 -6.18 -10.20
N ASN A 3 -23.62 -6.51 -11.47
CA ASN A 3 -24.59 -5.84 -12.34
C ASN A 3 -24.43 -4.31 -12.44
N GLY A 4 -23.19 -3.82 -12.52
CA GLY A 4 -22.92 -2.38 -12.69
C GLY A 4 -23.15 -1.53 -11.44
N SER A 5 -23.45 -2.15 -10.30
CA SER A 5 -23.51 -1.47 -9.01
C SER A 5 -22.20 -1.63 -8.24
N PHE A 6 -21.77 -0.56 -7.58
CA PHE A 6 -20.72 -0.63 -6.57
C PHE A 6 -21.33 -1.05 -5.24
N GLN A 7 -20.64 -1.94 -4.53
CA GLN A 7 -20.99 -2.30 -3.15
C GLN A 7 -21.05 -1.03 -2.29
N LYS A 8 -22.16 -0.84 -1.57
CA LYS A 8 -22.38 0.37 -0.75
C LYS A 8 -21.42 0.44 0.44
N THR A 9 -20.84 -0.70 0.82
CA THR A 9 -19.87 -0.83 1.89
C THR A 9 -18.57 -1.41 1.34
N ALA A 10 -17.45 -0.82 1.74
CA ALA A 10 -16.14 -1.40 1.45
C ALA A 10 -16.01 -2.77 2.12
N THR A 11 -15.54 -3.77 1.40
CA THR A 11 -15.22 -5.09 1.95
C THR A 11 -13.98 -5.05 2.84
N MET A 12 -13.08 -4.09 2.60
CA MET A 12 -11.86 -3.87 3.38
C MET A 12 -11.54 -2.37 3.46
N VAL A 13 -11.07 -1.92 4.62
CA VAL A 13 -10.54 -0.56 4.83
C VAL A 13 -9.15 -0.67 5.43
N LEU A 14 -8.14 -0.29 4.65
CA LEU A 14 -6.77 -0.20 5.12
C LEU A 14 -6.54 1.18 5.75
N LYS A 15 -5.90 1.21 6.92
CA LYS A 15 -5.63 2.44 7.67
C LYS A 15 -4.15 2.54 7.96
N GLY A 16 -3.58 3.72 7.77
CA GLY A 16 -2.26 4.06 8.27
C GLY A 16 -2.32 4.90 9.54
N PRO A 17 -1.17 5.20 10.15
CA PRO A 17 -1.09 6.07 11.32
C PRO A 17 -1.68 7.45 11.06
N ALA A 18 -2.19 8.10 12.12
CA ALA A 18 -2.70 9.47 12.01
C ALA A 18 -1.59 10.41 11.50
N SER A 19 -1.98 11.38 10.66
CA SER A 19 -1.09 12.40 10.07
C SER A 19 0.04 11.87 9.16
N SER A 20 0.09 10.57 8.87
CA SER A 20 1.11 9.95 8.00
C SER A 20 0.96 10.28 6.51
N GLY A 21 -0.22 10.76 6.10
CA GLY A 21 -0.59 10.84 4.69
C GLY A 21 -0.79 9.46 4.05
N PHE A 22 -1.06 8.41 4.83
CA PHE A 22 -1.36 7.10 4.26
C PHE A 22 -2.50 7.17 3.23
N GLY A 23 -2.25 6.64 2.04
CA GLY A 23 -3.19 6.70 0.92
C GLY A 23 -3.04 7.95 0.05
N PHE A 24 -2.03 8.79 0.30
CA PHE A 24 -1.73 9.96 -0.55
C PHE A 24 -1.29 9.55 -1.96
N ALA A 25 -0.63 8.41 -2.09
CA ALA A 25 -0.28 7.79 -3.36
C ALA A 25 -0.66 6.30 -3.34
N LEU A 26 -1.13 5.78 -4.48
CA LEU A 26 -1.51 4.38 -4.70
C LEU A 26 -1.01 3.93 -6.08
N ALA A 27 -0.36 2.77 -6.14
CA ALA A 27 0.10 2.19 -7.39
C ALA A 27 -0.20 0.70 -7.45
N ALA A 28 -0.69 0.24 -8.61
CA ALA A 28 -0.63 -1.18 -8.98
C ALA A 28 0.80 -1.48 -9.43
N ILE A 29 1.47 -2.44 -8.79
CA ILE A 29 2.92 -2.68 -8.98
C ILE A 29 3.23 -3.99 -9.75
N GLY A 30 2.21 -4.60 -10.31
CA GLY A 30 2.28 -5.93 -10.94
C GLY A 30 2.05 -7.06 -9.93
N ASP A 31 2.29 -8.30 -10.37
CA ASP A 31 2.39 -9.49 -9.53
C ASP A 31 3.89 -9.69 -9.20
N VAL A 32 4.33 -9.14 -8.06
CA VAL A 32 5.75 -9.04 -7.69
C VAL A 32 6.25 -10.35 -7.10
N ASN A 33 5.37 -11.10 -6.41
CA ASN A 33 5.70 -12.39 -5.81
C ASN A 33 5.40 -13.59 -6.74
N GLN A 34 4.86 -13.35 -7.94
CA GLN A 34 4.53 -14.35 -8.96
C GLN A 34 3.50 -15.40 -8.51
N ASP A 35 2.52 -14.99 -7.72
CA ASP A 35 1.45 -15.89 -7.25
C ASP A 35 0.18 -15.89 -8.12
N GLY A 36 0.19 -15.09 -9.19
CA GLY A 36 -0.91 -14.92 -10.13
C GLY A 36 -1.89 -13.82 -9.73
N PHE A 37 -1.62 -13.05 -8.66
CA PHE A 37 -2.49 -11.97 -8.19
C PHE A 37 -1.79 -10.60 -8.27
N GLN A 38 -2.59 -9.56 -8.52
CA GLN A 38 -2.10 -8.19 -8.63
C GLN A 38 -1.76 -7.62 -7.25
N ASP A 39 -0.53 -7.15 -7.08
CA ASP A 39 -0.06 -6.45 -5.89
C ASP A 39 -0.21 -4.94 -6.02
N PHE A 40 -0.15 -4.24 -4.89
CA PHE A 40 -0.20 -2.78 -4.83
C PHE A 40 0.67 -2.17 -3.73
N ALA A 41 1.04 -0.92 -3.94
CA ALA A 41 1.80 -0.10 -3.01
C ALA A 41 1.00 1.13 -2.58
N VAL A 42 1.08 1.50 -1.30
CA VAL A 42 0.46 2.70 -0.74
C VAL A 42 1.51 3.57 -0.08
N GLY A 43 1.54 4.86 -0.44
CA GLY A 43 2.44 5.86 0.12
C GLY A 43 1.91 6.48 1.42
N ALA A 44 2.83 6.79 2.33
CA ALA A 44 2.64 7.61 3.51
C ALA A 44 3.79 8.64 3.61
N PRO A 45 3.74 9.73 2.81
CA PRO A 45 4.84 10.68 2.64
C PRO A 45 5.28 11.39 3.92
N PHE A 46 4.36 11.56 4.88
CA PHE A 46 4.57 12.35 6.09
C PHE A 46 4.92 11.50 7.32
N GLN A 47 5.11 10.19 7.16
CA GLN A 47 5.55 9.32 8.24
C GLN A 47 7.06 9.19 8.26
N ASP A 48 7.71 9.78 9.27
CA ASP A 48 9.17 9.83 9.41
C ASP A 48 9.83 10.45 8.15
N THR A 49 10.69 9.69 7.47
CA THR A 49 11.32 10.05 6.18
C THR A 49 10.48 9.63 4.96
N GLY A 50 9.18 9.37 5.17
CA GLY A 50 8.30 8.71 4.22
C GLY A 50 8.32 7.18 4.35
N ARG A 51 7.18 6.54 4.08
CA ARG A 51 7.04 5.08 4.02
C ARG A 51 6.23 4.65 2.81
N VAL A 52 6.57 3.46 2.30
CA VAL A 52 5.77 2.73 1.31
C VAL A 52 5.36 1.40 1.89
N TYR A 53 4.07 1.11 1.81
CA TYR A 53 3.47 -0.12 2.28
C TYR A 53 3.11 -1.00 1.09
N ILE A 54 3.55 -2.25 1.08
CA ILE A 54 3.26 -3.21 0.02
C ILE A 54 2.24 -4.22 0.51
N TRP A 55 1.18 -4.41 -0.27
CA TRP A 55 0.24 -5.52 -0.10
C TRP A 55 0.36 -6.45 -1.28
N MET A 56 0.62 -7.72 -0.95
CA MET A 56 0.52 -8.78 -1.93
C MET A 56 -0.95 -9.15 -2.13
N GLY A 57 -1.36 -9.27 -3.38
CA GLY A 57 -2.62 -9.87 -3.77
C GLY A 57 -2.66 -11.34 -3.35
N SER A 58 -3.85 -11.92 -3.29
CA SER A 58 -3.98 -13.37 -3.18
C SER A 58 -5.37 -13.81 -3.63
N LYS A 59 -5.58 -15.12 -3.73
CA LYS A 59 -6.92 -15.70 -3.95
C LYS A 59 -7.90 -15.39 -2.80
N LYS A 60 -7.37 -15.13 -1.60
CA LYS A 60 -8.15 -14.76 -0.43
C LYS A 60 -8.35 -13.23 -0.41
N GLU A 61 -8.99 -12.74 0.64
CA GLU A 61 -9.09 -11.30 0.89
C GLU A 61 -7.71 -10.66 1.11
N ILE A 62 -7.62 -9.36 0.84
CA ILE A 62 -6.44 -8.55 1.15
C ILE A 62 -6.17 -8.58 2.66
N SER A 63 -4.92 -8.82 3.07
CA SER A 63 -4.55 -8.77 4.49
C SER A 63 -4.69 -7.35 5.06
N GLN A 64 -5.18 -7.21 6.29
CA GLN A 64 -5.19 -5.91 7.00
C GLN A 64 -3.77 -5.39 7.29
N LYS A 65 -2.78 -6.28 7.35
CA LYS A 65 -1.37 -5.92 7.55
C LYS A 65 -0.63 -5.94 6.21
N PRO A 66 0.26 -4.96 5.98
CA PRO A 66 1.11 -4.95 4.80
C PRO A 66 2.06 -6.16 4.81
N SER A 67 2.36 -6.70 3.64
CA SER A 67 3.37 -7.75 3.46
C SER A 67 4.78 -7.22 3.68
N GLN A 68 5.02 -5.96 3.34
CA GLN A 68 6.30 -5.29 3.53
C GLN A 68 6.09 -3.80 3.79
N VAL A 69 7.01 -3.20 4.57
CA VAL A 69 7.11 -1.75 4.76
C VAL A 69 8.52 -1.32 4.38
N ILE A 70 8.62 -0.35 3.48
CA ILE A 70 9.89 0.26 3.06
C ILE A 70 9.95 1.65 3.69
N GLU A 71 11.03 1.92 4.42
CA GLU A 71 11.25 3.20 5.10
C GLU A 71 12.18 4.09 4.27
N GLY A 72 11.86 5.38 4.13
CA GLY A 72 12.71 6.40 3.48
C GLY A 72 14.19 6.26 3.81
N LYS A 73 14.49 6.26 5.10
CA LYS A 73 15.84 6.15 5.63
C LYS A 73 16.59 4.86 5.24
N SER A 74 15.87 3.79 4.91
CA SER A 74 16.49 2.51 4.51
C SER A 74 16.92 2.48 3.04
N VAL A 75 16.50 3.47 2.24
CA VAL A 75 16.81 3.56 0.82
C VAL A 75 17.91 4.61 0.61
N GLY A 76 18.80 4.40 -0.36
CA GLY A 76 19.78 5.40 -0.81
C GLY A 76 20.69 5.93 0.30
N ASN A 77 21.14 5.08 1.22
CA ASN A 77 21.99 5.45 2.37
C ASN A 77 21.40 6.59 3.24
N GLY A 78 20.07 6.69 3.33
CA GLY A 78 19.40 7.71 4.14
C GLY A 78 19.30 9.09 3.48
N LEU A 79 19.64 9.21 2.19
CA LEU A 79 19.50 10.46 1.43
C LEU A 79 18.04 10.81 1.13
N PHE A 80 17.13 9.83 1.13
CA PHE A 80 15.72 10.06 0.91
C PHE A 80 15.06 10.62 2.17
N LYS A 81 14.51 11.83 2.05
CA LYS A 81 13.79 12.51 3.13
C LYS A 81 12.27 12.36 3.05
N THR A 82 11.74 11.98 1.88
CA THR A 82 10.32 11.70 1.66
C THR A 82 10.14 10.83 0.41
N PHE A 83 9.03 10.11 0.35
CA PHE A 83 8.51 9.40 -0.83
C PHE A 83 7.09 9.90 -1.09
N GLY A 84 6.76 10.24 -2.33
CA GLY A 84 5.43 10.70 -2.75
C GLY A 84 5.07 10.11 -4.09
#